data_AF-A0A7S1BRN9-F1
#
_entry.id   AF-A0A7S1BRN9-F1
#
_cell.length_a   1.000
_cell.length_b   1.000
_cell.length_c   1.000
_cell.angle_alpha   90.00
_cell.angle_beta   90.00
_cell.angle_gamma   90.00
#
_symmetry.space_group_name_H-M   'P 1'
#
loop_
_entity.id
_entity.type
_entity.pdbx_description
1 polymer ?
#
loop_
_entity_poly.entity_id
_entity_poly.type
_entity_poly.pdbx_seq_one_letter_code
_entity_poly.pdbx_strand_id
1 'polypeptide(L)'
;ALFPTSGHKNQKDALRGIAVLKEAVAHARETPEDVAVLDQLDLLLEWMVCFWYAKEHTTSLQALLGLGADLLALLSDRHYQLLKVEAEILFPNLIDKASVAKGRFRELFSNLILSAAELYPSHKYGPL
;
A
#
# COMPACT_ATOMS: atom_id res chain seq x y z
N ALA A 1 -3.33 -0.43 -23.13
CA ALA A 1 -2.83 0.81 -22.51
C ALA A 1 -2.84 0.60 -21.00
N LEU A 2 -1.69 0.78 -20.33
CA LEU A 2 -1.58 0.56 -18.88
C LEU A 2 -2.29 1.66 -18.05
N PHE A 3 -2.50 2.84 -18.63
CA PHE A 3 -3.19 3.96 -17.98
C PHE A 3 -4.39 4.41 -18.82
N PRO A 4 -5.58 4.63 -18.21
CA PRO A 4 -6.78 5.07 -18.93
C PRO A 4 -6.67 6.53 -19.38
N THR A 5 -7.17 6.81 -20.59
CA THR A 5 -7.14 8.14 -21.26
C THR A 5 -7.93 9.23 -20.53
N SER A 6 -8.71 8.85 -19.52
CA SER A 6 -9.32 9.73 -18.55
C SER A 6 -9.20 9.03 -17.20
N GLY A 7 -8.50 9.63 -16.24
CA GLY A 7 -8.23 9.06 -14.91
C GLY A 7 -9.48 8.51 -14.21
N HIS A 8 -9.29 7.73 -13.14
CA HIS A 8 -10.31 6.94 -12.42
C HIS A 8 -11.73 7.50 -12.47
N LYS A 9 -12.54 7.03 -13.43
CA LYS A 9 -13.95 7.48 -13.61
C LYS A 9 -14.95 6.54 -12.93
N ASN A 10 -14.53 5.34 -12.54
CA ASN A 10 -15.43 4.23 -12.23
C ASN A 10 -14.72 3.16 -11.37
N GLN A 11 -15.43 2.71 -10.33
CA GLN A 11 -15.01 1.68 -9.36
C GLN A 11 -14.38 0.41 -9.98
N LYS A 12 -14.80 0.06 -11.20
CA LYS A 12 -14.30 -1.14 -11.90
C LYS A 12 -12.83 -1.03 -12.29
N ASP A 13 -12.38 0.16 -12.69
CA ASP A 13 -10.99 0.37 -13.11
C ASP A 13 -10.06 0.34 -11.90
N ALA A 14 -10.52 0.88 -10.77
CA ALA A 14 -9.86 0.75 -9.48
C ALA A 14 -9.64 -0.71 -9.06
N LEU A 15 -10.72 -1.50 -9.04
CA LEU A 15 -10.65 -2.91 -8.68
C LEU A 15 -9.77 -3.71 -9.63
N ARG A 16 -9.77 -3.38 -10.92
CA ARG A 16 -8.89 -4.02 -11.90
C ARG A 16 -7.41 -3.71 -11.62
N GLY A 17 -7.08 -2.46 -11.32
CA GLY A 17 -5.72 -2.09 -10.92
C GLY A 17 -5.28 -2.82 -9.66
N ILE A 18 -6.13 -2.86 -8.64
CA ILE A 18 -5.87 -3.60 -7.39
C ILE A 18 -5.65 -5.10 -7.67
N ALA A 19 -6.45 -5.72 -8.54
CA ALA A 19 -6.31 -7.13 -8.89
C ALA A 19 -4.96 -7.42 -9.56
N VAL A 20 -4.56 -6.60 -10.53
CA VAL A 20 -3.25 -6.74 -11.21
C VAL A 20 -2.10 -6.62 -10.20
N LEU A 21 -2.18 -5.66 -9.27
CA LEU A 21 -1.14 -5.50 -8.25
C LEU A 21 -1.12 -6.64 -7.24
N LYS A 22 -2.29 -7.20 -6.88
CA LYS A 22 -2.35 -8.39 -6.02
C LYS A 22 -1.72 -9.60 -6.68
N GLU A 23 -1.94 -9.81 -7.98
CA GLU A 23 -1.29 -10.87 -8.75
C GLU A 23 0.23 -10.67 -8.80
N ALA A 24 0.69 -9.43 -9.01
CA ALA A 24 2.12 -9.10 -9.00
C ALA A 24 2.77 -9.36 -7.62
N VAL A 25 2.11 -8.96 -6.52
CA VAL A 25 2.58 -9.24 -5.15
C VAL A 25 2.62 -10.73 -4.85
N ALA A 26 1.60 -11.48 -5.29
CA ALA A 26 1.57 -12.94 -5.14
C ALA A 26 2.71 -13.61 -5.93
N HIS A 27 2.92 -13.19 -7.18
CA HIS A 27 4.00 -13.70 -8.02
C HIS A 27 5.38 -13.40 -7.41
N ALA A 28 5.58 -12.20 -6.88
CA ALA A 28 6.81 -11.81 -6.19
C ALA A 28 7.03 -12.60 -4.89
N ARG A 29 5.98 -13.11 -4.23
CA ARG A 29 6.17 -14.04 -3.11
C ARG A 29 6.64 -15.42 -3.57
N GLU A 30 6.11 -15.91 -4.69
CA GLU A 30 6.43 -17.22 -5.25
C GLU A 30 7.80 -17.25 -5.95
N THR A 31 8.29 -16.09 -6.38
CA THR A 31 9.52 -15.93 -7.18
C THR A 31 10.52 -15.02 -6.46
N PRO A 32 11.35 -15.54 -5.53
CA PRO A 32 12.26 -14.75 -4.70
C PRO A 32 13.21 -13.83 -5.48
N GLU A 33 13.64 -14.23 -6.66
CA GLU A 33 14.53 -13.48 -7.54
C GLU A 33 13.86 -12.31 -8.26
N ASP A 34 12.52 -12.28 -8.33
CA ASP A 34 11.80 -11.15 -8.91
C ASP A 34 11.74 -10.00 -7.89
N VAL A 35 12.43 -8.91 -8.25
CA VAL A 35 12.52 -7.69 -7.45
C VAL A 35 11.65 -6.56 -7.98
N ALA A 36 10.87 -6.77 -9.05
CA ALA A 36 10.14 -5.70 -9.73
C ALA A 36 9.16 -4.94 -8.80
N VAL A 37 8.52 -5.64 -7.86
CA VAL A 37 7.63 -5.02 -6.86
C VAL A 37 8.41 -4.14 -5.88
N LEU A 38 9.61 -4.57 -5.47
CA LEU A 38 10.47 -3.83 -4.54
C LEU A 38 11.11 -2.62 -5.24
N ASP A 39 11.60 -2.81 -6.46
CA ASP A 39 12.22 -1.75 -7.27
C ASP A 39 11.24 -0.62 -7.63
N GLN A 40 9.93 -0.86 -7.53
CA GLN A 40 8.87 0.12 -7.83
C GLN A 40 8.02 0.43 -6.60
N LEU A 41 8.50 0.10 -5.40
CA LEU A 41 7.72 0.20 -4.17
C LEU A 41 7.24 1.63 -3.90
N ASP A 42 8.10 2.63 -4.08
CA ASP A 42 7.75 4.05 -3.95
C ASP A 42 6.55 4.44 -4.80
N LEU A 43 6.55 4.09 -6.09
CA LEU A 43 5.46 4.35 -7.03
C LEU A 43 4.18 3.61 -6.65
N LEU A 44 4.30 2.37 -6.14
CA LEU A 44 3.16 1.62 -5.64
C LEU A 44 2.55 2.28 -4.41
N LEU A 45 3.38 2.75 -3.47
CA LEU A 45 2.93 3.47 -2.28
C LEU A 45 2.26 4.80 -2.65
N GLU A 46 2.85 5.58 -3.56
CA GLU A 46 2.23 6.81 -4.07
C GLU A 46 0.88 6.55 -4.73
N TRP A 47 0.80 5.53 -5.59
CA TRP A 47 -0.44 5.14 -6.25
C TRP A 47 -1.52 4.76 -5.24
N MET A 48 -1.17 3.95 -4.23
CA MET A 48 -2.10 3.56 -3.16
C MET A 48 -2.56 4.76 -2.34
N VAL A 49 -1.64 5.67 -2.00
CA VAL A 49 -1.95 6.90 -1.28
C VAL A 49 -2.93 7.75 -2.07
N CYS A 50 -2.66 8.03 -3.36
CA CYS A 50 -3.60 8.76 -4.22
C CYS A 50 -5.00 8.13 -4.19
N PHE A 51 -5.05 6.81 -4.19
CA PHE A 51 -6.28 6.04 -4.13
C PHE A 51 -7.02 6.14 -2.78
N TRP A 52 -6.32 6.26 -1.65
CA TRP A 52 -6.96 6.49 -0.34
C TRP A 52 -7.67 7.85 -0.23
N TYR A 53 -7.26 8.84 -1.03
CA TYR A 53 -7.92 10.14 -1.10
C TYR A 53 -8.94 10.26 -2.23
N ALA A 54 -8.96 9.30 -3.16
CA ALA A 54 -10.04 9.22 -4.14
C ALA A 54 -11.39 8.96 -3.45
N LYS A 55 -12.46 9.50 -4.02
CA LYS A 55 -13.83 9.32 -3.53
C LYS A 55 -14.30 7.90 -3.87
N GLU A 56 -13.81 6.93 -3.11
CA GLU A 56 -13.98 5.51 -3.40
C GLU A 56 -15.22 4.89 -2.74
N HIS A 57 -15.71 3.84 -3.38
CA HIS A 57 -16.69 2.95 -2.75
C HIS A 57 -16.01 2.12 -1.66
N THR A 58 -16.76 1.79 -0.60
CA THR A 58 -16.26 1.01 0.54
C THR A 58 -15.62 -0.32 0.12
N THR A 59 -16.11 -0.96 -0.93
CA THR A 59 -15.55 -2.20 -1.48
C THR A 59 -14.14 -2.00 -2.05
N SER A 60 -13.92 -0.92 -2.81
CA SER A 60 -12.60 -0.64 -3.38
C SER A 60 -11.59 -0.30 -2.29
N LEU A 61 -11.99 0.52 -1.33
CA LEU A 61 -11.14 0.87 -0.20
C LEU A 61 -10.73 -0.38 0.58
N GLN A 62 -11.68 -1.30 0.82
CA GLN A 62 -11.36 -2.57 1.50
C GLN A 62 -10.38 -3.43 0.68
N ALA A 63 -10.56 -3.52 -0.64
CA ALA A 63 -9.66 -4.27 -1.50
C ALA A 63 -8.25 -3.66 -1.53
N LEU A 64 -8.17 -2.34 -1.55
CA LEU A 64 -6.91 -1.58 -1.54
C LEU A 64 -6.16 -1.72 -0.21
N LEU A 65 -6.86 -1.66 0.92
CA LEU A 65 -6.25 -1.91 2.23
C LEU A 65 -5.76 -3.37 2.34
N GLY A 66 -6.50 -4.30 1.73
CA GLY A 66 -6.05 -5.69 1.58
C GLY A 66 -4.77 -5.81 0.76
N LEU A 67 -4.67 -5.10 -0.37
CA LEU A 67 -3.43 -5.03 -1.15
C LEU A 67 -2.28 -4.44 -0.31
N GLY A 68 -2.52 -3.39 0.47
CA GLY A 68 -1.51 -2.83 1.37
C GLY A 68 -1.02 -3.82 2.41
N ALA A 69 -1.91 -4.62 3.00
CA ALA A 69 -1.53 -5.68 3.93
C ALA A 69 -0.68 -6.76 3.25
N ASP A 70 -1.08 -7.18 2.04
CA ASP A 70 -0.32 -8.16 1.25
C ASP A 70 1.08 -7.64 0.91
N LEU A 71 1.18 -6.37 0.51
CA LEU A 71 2.45 -5.72 0.20
C LEU A 71 3.36 -5.64 1.43
N LEU A 72 2.88 -5.14 2.57
CA LEU A 72 3.69 -5.05 3.79
C LEU A 72 4.14 -6.43 4.29
N ALA A 73 3.29 -7.45 4.19
CA ALA A 73 3.67 -8.80 4.53
C ALA A 73 4.73 -9.36 3.56
N LEU A 74 4.64 -9.10 2.25
CA LEU A 74 5.72 -9.43 1.31
C LEU A 74 7.04 -8.75 1.72
N LEU A 75 7.01 -7.46 2.06
CA LEU A 75 8.21 -6.74 2.49
C LEU A 75 8.81 -7.36 3.76
N SER A 76 7.96 -7.76 4.71
CA SER A 76 8.39 -8.45 5.93
C SER A 76 9.03 -9.81 5.62
N ASP A 77 8.41 -10.61 4.74
CA ASP A 77 8.93 -11.90 4.28
C ASP A 77 10.30 -11.75 3.60
N ARG A 78 10.54 -10.62 2.93
CA ARG A 78 11.82 -10.30 2.29
C ARG A 78 12.82 -9.59 3.22
N HIS A 79 12.48 -9.39 4.49
CA HIS A 79 13.26 -8.59 5.44
C HIS A 79 13.63 -7.19 4.90
N TYR A 80 12.75 -6.63 4.08
CA TYR A 80 12.94 -5.31 3.51
C TYR A 80 12.76 -4.23 4.58
N GLN A 81 13.65 -3.23 4.57
CA GLN A 81 13.55 -2.06 5.43
C GLN A 81 13.12 -0.87 4.59
N LEU A 82 12.07 -0.18 5.00
CA LEU A 82 11.58 0.99 4.29
C LEU A 82 12.69 2.04 4.16
N LEU A 83 12.83 2.57 2.96
CA LEU A 83 13.62 3.77 2.70
C LEU A 83 12.92 4.97 3.34
N LYS A 84 13.70 6.02 3.62
CA LYS A 84 13.17 7.24 4.20
C LYS A 84 12.04 7.84 3.34
N VAL A 85 12.21 7.86 2.02
CA VAL A 85 11.19 8.37 1.07
C VAL A 85 9.90 7.56 1.13
N GLU A 86 9.98 6.23 1.20
CA GLU A 86 8.81 5.35 1.29
C GLU A 86 8.07 5.54 2.61
N ALA A 87 8.82 5.70 3.71
CA ALA A 87 8.25 6.00 5.02
C ALA A 87 7.56 7.37 5.05
N GLU A 88 8.16 8.39 4.43
CA GLU A 88 7.58 9.73 4.30
C GLU A 88 6.30 9.74 3.46
N ILE A 89 6.20 8.85 2.46
CA ILE A 89 4.96 8.63 1.70
C ILE A 89 3.94 7.89 2.57
N LEU A 90 4.32 6.83 3.26
CA LEU A 90 3.37 5.90 3.86
C LEU A 90 2.80 6.38 5.20
N PHE A 91 3.66 6.76 6.17
CA PHE A 91 3.23 7.01 7.55
C PHE A 91 2.28 8.20 7.71
N PRO A 92 2.58 9.39 7.17
CA PRO A 92 1.68 10.54 7.32
C PRO A 92 0.29 10.24 6.75
N ASN A 93 0.24 9.55 5.61
CA ASN A 93 -1.02 9.22 4.94
C ASN A 93 -1.81 8.13 5.66
N LEU A 94 -1.15 7.12 6.22
CA LEU A 94 -1.83 6.12 7.06
C LEU A 94 -2.39 6.74 8.35
N ILE A 95 -1.61 7.59 9.03
CA ILE A 95 -2.02 8.23 10.28
C ILE A 95 -3.20 9.16 10.03
N ASP A 96 -3.14 10.01 9.00
CA ASP A 96 -4.23 10.90 8.64
C ASP A 96 -5.52 10.11 8.37
N LYS A 97 -5.43 9.05 7.55
CA LYS A 97 -6.59 8.22 7.22
C LYS A 97 -7.13 7.43 8.42
N ALA A 98 -6.27 6.90 9.28
CA ALA A 98 -6.68 6.21 10.50
C ALA A 98 -7.44 7.16 11.45
N SER A 99 -7.05 8.43 11.51
CA SER A 99 -7.67 9.42 12.40
C SER A 99 -9.11 9.76 12.02
N VAL A 100 -9.42 9.74 10.72
CA VAL A 100 -10.76 10.08 10.19
C VAL A 100 -11.63 8.86 9.90
N ALA A 101 -11.02 7.69 9.71
CA ALA A 101 -11.74 6.44 9.42
C ALA A 101 -12.63 6.00 10.60
N LYS A 102 -13.73 5.30 10.28
CA LYS A 102 -14.71 4.81 11.27
C LYS A 102 -14.90 3.30 11.17
N GLY A 103 -15.21 2.68 12.30
CA GLY A 103 -15.46 1.25 12.42
C GLY A 103 -14.30 0.41 11.88
N ARG A 104 -14.64 -0.64 11.12
CA ARG A 104 -13.67 -1.60 10.55
C ARG A 104 -12.52 -0.96 9.76
N PHE A 105 -12.75 0.17 9.09
CA PHE A 105 -11.70 0.80 8.29
C PHE A 105 -10.61 1.43 9.16
N ARG A 106 -10.98 1.94 10.34
CA ARG A 106 -10.02 2.45 11.31
C ARG A 106 -9.09 1.34 11.78
N GLU A 107 -9.65 0.16 12.09
CA GLU A 107 -8.88 -1.02 12.49
C GLU A 107 -7.94 -1.48 11.36
N LEU A 108 -8.41 -1.52 10.12
CA LEU A 108 -7.58 -1.87 8.97
C LEU A 108 -6.40 -0.89 8.80
N PHE A 109 -6.64 0.42 8.85
CA PHE A 109 -5.56 1.41 8.79
C PHE A 109 -4.58 1.29 9.97
N SER A 110 -5.09 1.10 11.19
CA SER A 110 -4.23 0.89 12.37
C SER A 110 -3.34 -0.35 12.23
N ASN A 111 -3.88 -1.45 11.71
CA ASN A 111 -3.10 -2.66 11.48
C ASN A 111 -1.99 -2.43 10.45
N LEU A 112 -2.27 -1.67 9.38
CA LEU A 112 -1.25 -1.28 8.41
C LEU A 112 -0.15 -0.40 9.04
N ILE A 113 -0.51 0.53 9.94
CA ILE A 113 0.47 1.35 10.67
C ILE A 113 1.41 0.46 11.48
N LEU A 114 0.86 -0.51 12.23
CA LEU A 114 1.65 -1.42 13.04
C LEU A 114 2.60 -2.27 12.17
N SER A 115 2.10 -2.87 11.09
CA SER A 115 2.93 -3.63 10.16
C SER A 115 4.01 -2.78 9.47
N ALA A 116 3.68 -1.54 9.10
CA ALA A 116 4.65 -0.62 8.50
C ALA A 116 5.73 -0.20 9.52
N ALA A 117 5.36 -0.02 10.79
CA ALA A 117 6.28 0.34 11.86
C ALA A 117 7.35 -0.74 12.12
N GLU A 118 7.01 -2.01 11.95
CA GLU A 118 7.98 -3.13 12.03
C GLU A 118 9.04 -3.08 10.92
N LEU A 119 8.68 -2.54 9.75
CA LEU A 119 9.58 -2.39 8.60
C LEU A 119 10.40 -1.10 8.63
N TYR A 120 10.07 -0.17 9.53
CA TYR A 120 10.74 1.12 9.62
C TYR A 120 12.06 1.02 10.41
N PRO A 121 13.20 1.38 9.82
CA PRO A 121 14.48 1.31 10.51
C PRO A 121 14.67 2.52 11.44
N SER A 122 14.02 2.48 12.61
CA SER A 122 14.08 3.53 13.64
C SER A 122 15.50 3.87 14.08
N HIS A 123 16.42 2.91 14.04
CA HIS A 123 17.85 3.11 14.32
C HIS A 123 18.56 3.98 13.28
N LYS A 124 18.07 4.04 12.03
CA LYS A 124 18.66 4.84 10.94
C LYS A 124 18.08 6.25 10.86
N TYR A 125 16.78 6.39 11.12
CA TYR A 125 16.04 7.63 10.85
C TYR A 125 15.50 8.32 12.10
N GLY A 126 15.63 7.70 13.29
CA GLY A 126 15.03 8.18 14.53
C GLY A 126 13.61 7.64 14.75
N PRO A 127 13.01 7.85 15.93
CA PRO A 127 11.63 7.45 16.21
C PRO A 127 10.63 8.20 15.30
N LEU A 128 9.52 7.53 14.99
CA LEU A 128 8.37 8.08 14.28
C LEU A 128 7.64 9.15 15.11
#